data_AF-A0A8S3QNF7-F1
#
_entry.id   AF-A0A8S3QNF7-F1
#
_cell.length_a   1.000
_cell.length_b   1.000
_cell.length_c   1.000
_cell.angle_alpha   90.00
_cell.angle_beta   90.00
_cell.angle_gamma   90.00
#
_symmetry.space_group_name_H-M   'P 1'
#
loop_
_entity.id
_entity.type
_entity.pdbx_description
1 polymer ?
#
loop_
_entity_poly.entity_id
_entity_poly.type
_entity_poly.pdbx_seq_one_letter_code
_entity_poly.pdbx_strand_id
1 'polypeptide(L)'
;MSEEFAKKLKPPVIFKGSLMLKGAGKDNSITARYTECVTVKVGKTDTKWKIIVAKINDQVILGLDFLKHLDAVIDLTDLSITIRGEKHFINEIKSENSSFKICRITLEETLIVPPNSTVRLPSLNGLIMPNILIKSDSRVPIVLNNLTDKTISLKKIASLVQQWKFVK
;
A
#
# COMPACT_ATOMS: atom_id res chain seq x y z
N MET A 1 -14.24 2.36 4.73
CA MET A 1 -15.44 1.70 5.31
C MET A 1 -16.69 2.41 4.79
N SER A 2 -17.78 1.70 4.53
CA SER A 2 -19.04 2.34 4.12
C SER A 2 -19.79 2.97 5.28
N GLU A 3 -20.61 3.98 5.00
CA GLU A 3 -21.47 4.60 6.02
C GLU A 3 -22.49 3.61 6.59
N GLU A 4 -23.02 2.71 5.76
CA GLU A 4 -23.99 1.69 6.18
C GLU A 4 -23.38 0.68 7.15
N PHE A 5 -22.14 0.26 6.89
CA PHE A 5 -21.44 -0.65 7.78
C PHE A 5 -21.08 0.03 9.11
N ALA A 6 -20.61 1.28 9.06
CA ALA A 6 -20.28 2.05 10.26
C ALA A 6 -21.47 2.21 11.23
N LYS A 7 -22.70 2.36 10.70
CA LYS A 7 -23.93 2.44 11.52
C LYS A 7 -24.26 1.15 12.28
N LYS A 8 -23.76 -0.01 11.82
CA LYS A 8 -24.01 -1.32 12.45
C LYS A 8 -23.03 -1.62 13.59
N LEU A 9 -21.94 -0.86 13.72
CA LEU A 9 -20.92 -1.10 14.73
C LEU A 9 -21.41 -0.72 16.13
N LYS A 10 -21.00 -1.51 17.12
CA LYS A 10 -21.25 -1.29 18.54
C LYS A 10 -19.91 -1.35 19.29
N PRO A 11 -19.51 -0.31 20.05
CA PRO A 11 -20.19 0.98 20.21
C PRO A 11 -20.21 1.80 18.90
N PRO A 12 -21.10 2.81 18.78
CA PRO A 12 -21.16 3.67 17.62
C PRO A 12 -19.82 4.36 17.35
N VAL A 13 -19.50 4.52 16.07
CA VAL A 13 -18.24 5.14 15.67
C VAL A 13 -18.27 6.65 15.90
N ILE A 14 -17.26 7.18 16.59
CA ILE A 14 -17.13 8.60 16.87
C ILE A 14 -16.34 9.27 15.74
N PHE A 15 -16.97 10.22 15.05
CA PHE A 15 -16.35 10.99 13.98
C PHE A 15 -15.58 12.19 14.53
N LYS A 16 -14.40 12.45 13.96
CA LYS A 16 -13.53 13.58 14.34
C LYS A 16 -13.58 14.75 13.35
N GLY A 17 -14.00 14.48 12.12
CA GLY A 17 -14.16 15.51 11.10
C GLY A 17 -14.48 14.91 9.73
N SER A 18 -14.49 15.78 8.73
CA SER A 18 -14.65 15.43 7.31
C SER A 18 -13.38 15.69 6.52
N LEU A 19 -13.23 15.00 5.39
CA LEU A 19 -12.16 15.19 4.41
C LEU A 19 -12.67 14.86 3.01
N MET A 20 -12.04 15.42 2.00
CA MET A 20 -12.32 15.12 0.59
C MET A 20 -11.31 14.08 0.08
N LEU A 21 -11.80 12.94 -0.38
CA LEU A 21 -11.00 11.91 -1.04
C LEU A 21 -11.03 12.12 -2.55
N LYS A 22 -9.92 11.79 -3.21
CA LYS A 22 -9.89 11.61 -4.66
C LYS A 22 -10.42 10.21 -4.99
N GLY A 23 -11.54 10.14 -5.69
CA GLY A 23 -12.14 8.90 -6.16
C GLY A 23 -11.38 8.30 -7.35
N ALA A 24 -11.75 7.08 -7.73
CA ALA A 24 -11.31 6.49 -8.98
C ALA A 24 -12.00 7.21 -10.15
N GLY A 25 -11.21 7.79 -11.06
CA GLY A 25 -11.69 8.57 -12.20
C GLY A 25 -11.14 10.01 -12.23
N LYS A 26 -11.10 10.61 -13.43
CA LYS A 26 -10.74 12.03 -13.58
C LYS A 26 -11.87 12.85 -12.96
N ASP A 27 -11.56 13.71 -12.00
CA ASP A 27 -12.47 14.65 -11.34
C ASP A 27 -13.54 14.08 -10.40
N ASN A 28 -13.39 12.82 -9.96
CA ASN A 28 -14.29 12.27 -8.95
C ASN A 28 -13.77 12.60 -7.54
N SER A 29 -14.57 13.34 -6.76
CA SER A 29 -14.23 13.65 -5.36
C SER A 29 -15.29 13.07 -4.43
N ILE A 30 -14.86 12.36 -3.39
CA ILE A 30 -15.76 11.69 -2.44
C ILE A 30 -15.63 12.37 -1.08
N THR A 31 -16.73 12.93 -0.59
CA THR A 31 -16.81 13.41 0.79
C THR A 31 -16.75 12.23 1.74
N ALA A 32 -15.84 12.27 2.70
CA ALA A 32 -15.67 11.25 3.70
C ALA A 32 -15.58 11.86 5.10
N ARG A 33 -15.81 11.02 6.11
CA ARG A 33 -15.56 11.33 7.51
C ARG A 33 -14.47 10.42 8.02
N TYR A 34 -13.73 10.86 9.03
CA TYR A 34 -12.71 10.01 9.65
C TYR A 34 -12.93 9.88 11.15
N THR A 35 -12.37 8.80 11.68
CA THR A 35 -12.54 8.37 13.05
C THR A 35 -11.15 8.02 13.59
N GLU A 36 -10.95 8.20 14.88
CA GLU A 36 -9.68 7.86 15.53
C GLU A 36 -9.89 6.63 16.42
N CYS A 37 -8.89 5.75 16.44
CA CYS A 37 -8.81 4.64 17.38
C CYS A 37 -9.97 3.62 17.32
N VAL A 38 -10.37 3.21 16.11
CA VAL A 38 -11.29 2.06 15.98
C VAL A 38 -10.49 0.77 16.14
N THR A 39 -10.93 -0.10 17.04
CA THR A 39 -10.34 -1.44 17.17
C THR A 39 -10.72 -2.29 15.96
N VAL A 40 -9.73 -2.69 15.18
CA VAL A 40 -9.86 -3.63 14.06
C VAL A 40 -9.27 -4.96 14.50
N LYS A 41 -10.09 -6.00 14.40
CA LYS A 41 -9.68 -7.37 14.68
C LYS A 41 -9.52 -8.15 13.38
N VAL A 42 -8.34 -8.71 13.16
CA VAL A 42 -8.05 -9.60 12.03
C VAL A 42 -7.39 -10.86 12.58
N GLY A 43 -8.08 -12.00 12.46
CA GLY A 43 -7.65 -13.24 13.12
C GLY A 43 -7.51 -13.04 14.62
N LYS A 44 -6.33 -13.35 15.15
CA LYS A 44 -5.98 -13.17 16.57
C LYS A 44 -5.38 -11.79 16.88
N THR A 45 -5.24 -10.92 15.88
CA THR A 45 -4.62 -9.59 16.05
C THR A 45 -5.67 -8.51 16.22
N ASP A 46 -5.57 -7.76 17.32
CA ASP A 46 -6.33 -6.54 17.55
C ASP A 46 -5.41 -5.33 17.39
N THR A 47 -5.83 -4.33 16.60
CA THR A 47 -5.10 -3.07 16.45
C THR A 47 -6.04 -1.87 16.47
N LYS A 48 -5.60 -0.73 16.98
CA LYS A 48 -6.35 0.53 16.89
C LYS A 48 -5.93 1.24 15.62
N TRP A 49 -6.88 1.56 14.77
CA TRP A 49 -6.62 2.20 13.48
C TRP A 49 -7.50 3.41 13.23
N LYS A 50 -6.98 4.35 12.43
CA LYS A 50 -7.75 5.47 11.89
C LYS A 50 -8.56 4.98 10.71
N ILE A 51 -9.89 5.09 10.77
CA ILE A 51 -10.76 4.62 9.69
C ILE A 51 -11.38 5.80 8.96
N ILE A 52 -11.41 5.69 7.63
CA ILE A 52 -12.15 6.61 6.76
C ILE A 52 -13.49 5.96 6.40
N VAL A 53 -14.55 6.71 6.63
CA VAL A 53 -15.94 6.34 6.36
C VAL A 53 -16.44 7.19 5.19
N ALA A 54 -16.84 6.54 4.11
CA ALA A 54 -17.23 7.19 2.86
C ALA A 54 -18.46 6.50 2.25
N LYS A 55 -19.10 7.18 1.29
CA LYS A 55 -20.18 6.59 0.50
C LYS A 55 -19.61 5.65 -0.56
N ILE A 56 -19.28 4.44 -0.13
CA ILE A 56 -18.75 3.35 -0.96
C ILE A 56 -19.69 2.13 -0.89
N ASN A 57 -19.67 1.31 -1.94
CA ASN A 57 -20.50 0.10 -2.03
C ASN A 57 -19.93 -1.04 -1.19
N ASP A 58 -18.60 -1.16 -1.10
CA ASP A 58 -17.94 -2.17 -0.28
C ASP A 58 -18.08 -1.84 1.22
N GLN A 59 -18.34 -2.85 2.05
CA GLN A 59 -18.45 -2.65 3.50
C GLN A 59 -17.17 -2.07 4.10
N VAL A 60 -16.03 -2.69 3.76
CA VAL A 60 -14.70 -2.31 4.24
C VAL A 60 -13.69 -2.49 3.11
N ILE A 61 -12.79 -1.52 2.97
CA ILE A 61 -11.62 -1.60 2.12
C ILE A 61 -10.41 -1.49 3.04
N LEU A 62 -9.49 -2.46 2.97
CA LEU A 62 -8.21 -2.40 3.66
C LEU A 62 -7.21 -1.67 2.78
N GLY A 63 -6.75 -0.52 3.26
CA GLY A 63 -5.74 0.28 2.57
C GLY A 63 -4.36 -0.36 2.65
N LEU A 64 -3.47 0.05 1.73
CA LEU A 64 -2.08 -0.40 1.73
C LEU A 64 -1.34 -0.02 3.02
N ASP A 65 -1.66 1.15 3.56
CA ASP A 65 -1.15 1.66 4.84
C ASP A 65 -1.45 0.70 6.00
N PHE A 66 -2.69 0.22 6.09
CA PHE A 66 -3.11 -0.76 7.09
C PHE A 66 -2.41 -2.11 6.90
N LEU A 67 -2.37 -2.59 5.65
CA LEU A 67 -1.72 -3.86 5.32
C LEU A 67 -0.22 -3.84 5.65
N LYS A 68 0.47 -2.74 5.33
CA LYS A 68 1.88 -2.54 5.71
C LYS A 68 2.08 -2.51 7.22
N HIS A 69 1.21 -1.84 7.96
CA HIS A 69 1.31 -1.80 9.42
C HIS A 69 1.18 -3.18 10.09
N LEU A 70 0.48 -4.12 9.44
CA LEU A 70 0.29 -5.48 9.93
C LEU A 70 1.28 -6.50 9.36
N ASP A 71 2.30 -6.03 8.62
CA ASP A 71 3.25 -6.88 7.89
C ASP A 71 2.53 -7.93 7.02
N ALA A 72 1.46 -7.50 6.35
CA ALA A 72 0.60 -8.40 5.60
C ALA A 72 1.27 -8.87 4.30
N VAL A 73 1.27 -10.18 4.08
CA VAL A 73 1.72 -10.83 2.85
C VAL A 73 0.52 -11.41 2.12
N ILE A 74 0.26 -10.95 0.90
CA ILE A 74 -0.84 -11.45 0.07
C ILE A 74 -0.25 -12.43 -0.95
N ASP A 75 -0.65 -13.68 -0.86
CA ASP A 75 -0.34 -14.74 -1.82
C ASP A 75 -1.53 -14.91 -2.77
N LEU A 76 -1.29 -14.60 -4.04
CA LEU A 76 -2.33 -14.61 -5.07
C LEU A 76 -2.38 -15.94 -5.82
N THR A 77 -1.38 -16.80 -5.62
CA THR A 77 -1.36 -18.17 -6.13
C THR A 77 -2.25 -19.05 -5.25
N ASP A 78 -2.15 -18.87 -3.94
CA ASP A 78 -2.93 -19.60 -2.94
C ASP A 78 -4.20 -18.85 -2.51
N LEU A 79 -4.43 -17.65 -3.05
CA LEU A 79 -5.53 -16.75 -2.68
C LEU A 79 -5.63 -16.60 -1.15
N SER A 80 -4.53 -16.25 -0.52
CA SER A 80 -4.45 -16.11 0.93
C SER A 80 -3.74 -14.83 1.34
N ILE A 81 -4.02 -14.39 2.56
CA ILE A 81 -3.35 -13.28 3.22
C ILE A 81 -2.76 -13.78 4.53
N THR A 82 -1.48 -13.52 4.74
CA THR A 82 -0.78 -13.80 5.99
C THR A 82 -0.61 -12.50 6.75
N ILE A 83 -1.10 -12.42 7.99
CA ILE A 83 -1.00 -11.26 8.86
C ILE A 83 -0.34 -11.70 10.15
N ARG A 84 0.81 -11.11 10.50
CA ARG A 84 1.61 -11.47 11.69
C ARG A 84 1.83 -12.98 11.86
N GLY A 85 2.07 -13.67 10.73
CA GLY A 85 2.30 -15.12 10.69
C GLY A 85 1.03 -15.98 10.70
N GLU A 86 -0.17 -15.40 10.82
CA GLU A 86 -1.44 -16.12 10.70
C GLU A 86 -1.96 -16.05 9.27
N LYS A 87 -2.16 -17.22 8.65
CA LYS A 87 -2.61 -17.35 7.26
C LYS A 87 -4.13 -17.48 7.18
N HIS A 88 -4.76 -16.65 6.35
CA HIS A 88 -6.19 -16.63 6.09
C HIS A 88 -6.48 -16.80 4.61
N PHE A 89 -7.35 -17.73 4.24
CA PHE A 89 -7.80 -17.91 2.85
C PHE A 89 -8.84 -16.86 2.47
N ILE A 90 -8.74 -16.36 1.25
CA ILE A 90 -9.59 -15.32 0.68
C ILE A 90 -10.60 -16.00 -0.25
N ASN A 91 -11.88 -15.77 0.01
CA ASN A 91 -12.94 -16.17 -0.91
C ASN A 91 -13.04 -15.14 -2.05
N GLU A 92 -12.92 -15.62 -3.29
CA GLU A 92 -13.17 -14.78 -4.46
C GLU A 92 -14.68 -14.54 -4.61
N ILE A 93 -15.12 -13.30 -4.47
CA ILE A 93 -16.48 -12.91 -4.81
C ILE A 93 -16.49 -12.51 -6.29
N LYS A 94 -16.99 -13.40 -7.15
CA LYS A 94 -17.21 -13.09 -8.57
C LYS A 94 -18.49 -12.27 -8.71
N SER A 95 -18.37 -11.01 -9.12
CA SER A 95 -19.53 -10.27 -9.65
C SER A 95 -19.81 -10.78 -11.07
N GLU A 96 -21.07 -11.11 -11.36
CA GLU A 96 -21.52 -11.77 -12.60
C GLU A 96 -21.12 -11.07 -13.92
N ASN A 97 -20.66 -9.81 -13.87
CA ASN A 97 -20.31 -8.99 -15.04
C ASN A 97 -18.88 -8.43 -15.04
N SER A 98 -17.98 -8.95 -14.21
CA SER A 98 -16.62 -8.41 -14.11
C SER A 98 -15.58 -9.48 -14.41
N SER A 99 -14.99 -9.42 -15.61
CA SER A 99 -13.75 -10.15 -15.89
C SER A 99 -12.60 -9.45 -15.16
N PHE A 100 -11.92 -10.17 -14.28
CA PHE A 100 -10.79 -9.62 -13.55
C PHE A 100 -9.52 -10.04 -14.26
N LYS A 101 -8.70 -9.07 -14.69
CA LYS A 101 -7.34 -9.35 -15.15
C LYS A 101 -6.40 -9.23 -13.96
N ILE A 102 -5.84 -10.36 -13.56
CA ILE A 102 -4.71 -10.39 -12.62
C ILE A 102 -3.50 -9.76 -13.34
N CYS A 103 -3.11 -8.56 -12.91
CA CYS A 103 -1.95 -7.85 -13.45
C CYS A 103 -0.82 -7.86 -12.42
N ARG A 104 0.34 -8.39 -12.81
CA ARG A 104 1.56 -8.23 -12.01
C ARG A 104 1.98 -6.76 -12.09
N ILE A 105 2.07 -6.11 -10.93
CA ILE A 105 2.55 -4.73 -10.82
C ILE A 105 3.91 -4.80 -10.13
N THR A 106 4.89 -4.11 -10.72
CA THR A 106 6.19 -3.87 -10.10
C THR A 106 6.10 -2.54 -9.38
N LEU A 107 6.28 -2.54 -8.06
CA LEU A 107 6.40 -1.30 -7.29
C LEU A 107 7.83 -0.78 -7.44
N GLU A 108 7.95 0.39 -8.07
CA GLU A 108 9.21 1.12 -8.19
C GLU A 108 9.24 2.23 -7.14
N GLU A 109 10.17 2.15 -6.19
CA GLU A 109 10.46 3.25 -5.27
C GLU A 109 11.55 4.12 -5.89
N THR A 110 11.30 5.42 -6.06
CA THR A 110 12.28 6.35 -6.61
C THR A 110 12.92 7.15 -5.48
N LEU A 111 14.21 6.92 -5.24
CA LEU A 111 15.04 7.73 -4.37
C LEU A 111 15.68 8.87 -5.18
N ILE A 112 15.44 10.11 -4.76
CA ILE A 112 16.03 11.29 -5.40
C ILE A 112 17.26 11.71 -4.60
N VAL A 113 18.41 11.81 -5.28
CA VAL A 113 19.67 12.31 -4.73
C VAL A 113 19.91 13.73 -5.24
N PRO A 114 19.86 14.76 -4.38
CA PRO A 114 20.11 16.15 -4.77
C PRO A 114 21.51 16.40 -5.35
N PRO A 115 21.73 17.47 -6.12
CA PRO A 115 23.06 17.92 -6.55
C PRO A 115 24.02 18.07 -5.36
N ASN A 116 25.30 17.77 -5.58
CA ASN A 116 26.39 17.92 -4.59
C ASN A 116 26.12 17.23 -3.24
N SER A 117 25.35 16.14 -3.24
CA SER A 117 24.99 15.40 -2.03
C SER A 117 25.51 13.96 -2.04
N THR A 118 25.52 13.34 -0.86
CA THR A 118 25.98 11.97 -0.67
C THR A 118 24.89 11.15 0.00
N VAL A 119 24.62 9.96 -0.55
CA VAL A 119 23.68 8.99 0.06
C VAL A 119 24.40 7.70 0.39
N ARG A 120 24.15 7.16 1.59
CA ARG A 120 24.63 5.84 2.02
C ARG A 120 23.50 4.85 1.90
N LEU A 121 23.70 3.83 1.07
CA LEU A 121 22.71 2.79 0.82
C LEU A 121 23.08 1.53 1.61
N PRO A 122 22.16 0.99 2.43
CA PRO A 122 22.43 -0.18 3.26
C PRO A 122 22.60 -1.48 2.45
N SER A 123 22.05 -1.56 1.23
CA SER A 123 22.24 -2.68 0.29
C SER A 123 21.84 -2.26 -1.14
N LEU A 124 22.49 -2.78 -2.18
CA LEU A 124 22.21 -2.46 -3.59
C LEU A 124 21.20 -3.40 -4.28
N ASN A 125 20.61 -4.35 -3.56
CA ASN A 125 19.67 -5.30 -4.17
C ASN A 125 18.47 -4.56 -4.79
N GLY A 126 18.38 -4.65 -6.13
CA GLY A 126 17.27 -4.14 -6.93
C GLY A 126 17.37 -2.68 -7.38
N LEU A 127 18.51 -1.99 -7.20
CA LEU A 127 18.66 -0.60 -7.64
C LEU A 127 19.07 -0.49 -9.12
N ILE A 128 18.31 0.31 -9.89
CA ILE A 128 18.58 0.69 -11.27
C ILE A 128 18.99 2.17 -11.29
N MET A 129 20.19 2.44 -11.81
CA MET A 129 20.62 3.78 -12.21
C MET A 129 20.51 3.91 -13.73
N PRO A 130 20.25 5.11 -14.28
CA PRO A 130 20.44 5.33 -15.70
C PRO A 130 21.92 5.03 -16.03
N ASN A 131 22.16 3.92 -16.75
CA ASN A 131 23.44 3.44 -17.30
C ASN A 131 24.34 2.54 -16.43
N ILE A 132 23.96 2.14 -15.21
CA ILE A 132 24.78 1.19 -14.43
C ILE A 132 23.88 0.20 -13.67
N LEU A 133 24.06 -1.11 -13.94
CA LEU A 133 23.50 -2.21 -13.15
C LEU A 133 24.56 -2.65 -12.14
N ILE A 134 24.39 -2.31 -10.86
CA ILE A 134 25.32 -2.73 -9.81
C ILE A 134 24.70 -3.90 -9.04
N LYS A 135 25.20 -5.12 -9.30
CA LYS A 135 24.95 -6.28 -8.42
C LYS A 135 26.02 -6.30 -7.34
N SER A 136 25.65 -6.01 -6.10
CA SER A 136 26.53 -6.17 -4.94
C SER A 136 25.80 -6.95 -3.85
N ASP A 137 26.36 -8.11 -3.50
CA ASP A 137 25.87 -9.02 -2.46
C ASP A 137 26.55 -8.77 -1.09
N SER A 138 27.21 -7.62 -0.94
CA SER A 138 28.03 -7.33 0.24
C SER A 138 27.26 -6.57 1.33
N ARG A 139 27.55 -6.89 2.60
CA ARG A 139 27.05 -6.19 3.82
C ARG A 139 27.69 -4.81 4.02
N VAL A 140 28.36 -4.27 3.01
CA VAL A 140 29.08 -3.00 3.07
C VAL A 140 28.17 -1.93 2.47
N PRO A 141 27.91 -0.82 3.17
CA PRO A 141 27.08 0.25 2.64
C PRO A 141 27.75 0.89 1.42
N ILE A 142 27.04 0.94 0.28
CA ILE A 142 27.53 1.67 -0.89
C ILE A 142 27.25 3.16 -0.70
N VAL A 143 28.27 3.96 -0.96
CA VAL A 143 28.19 5.42 -0.93
C VAL A 143 28.03 5.93 -2.37
N LEU A 144 26.94 6.65 -2.63
CA LEU A 144 26.71 7.34 -3.90
C LEU A 144 26.91 8.84 -3.71
N ASN A 145 27.85 9.40 -4.46
CA ASN A 145 28.13 10.83 -4.48
C ASN A 145 27.51 11.42 -5.75
N ASN A 146 26.53 12.30 -5.62
CA ASN A 146 26.05 13.09 -6.73
C ASN A 146 26.93 14.33 -6.87
N LEU A 147 27.96 14.25 -7.70
CA LEU A 147 28.87 15.36 -8.00
C LEU A 147 28.36 16.27 -9.13
N THR A 148 27.13 16.07 -9.60
CA THR A 148 26.54 16.87 -10.66
C THR A 148 25.75 18.04 -10.11
N ASP A 149 25.44 19.01 -10.99
CA ASP A 149 24.53 20.12 -10.75
C ASP A 149 23.04 19.73 -10.87
N LYS A 150 22.76 18.45 -11.17
CA LYS A 150 21.42 17.91 -11.40
C LYS A 150 21.04 16.86 -10.38
N THR A 151 19.75 16.59 -10.25
CA THR A 151 19.26 15.50 -9.40
C THR A 151 19.52 14.15 -10.07
N ILE A 152 19.85 13.14 -9.26
CA ILE A 152 19.94 11.75 -9.71
C ILE A 152 18.75 10.99 -9.14
N SER A 153 17.98 10.34 -10.01
CA SER A 153 16.88 9.46 -9.61
C SER A 153 17.35 8.01 -9.62
N LEU A 154 17.29 7.37 -8.46
CA LEU A 154 17.60 5.97 -8.25
C LEU A 154 16.30 5.19 -8.12
N LYS A 155 16.09 4.18 -8.97
CA LYS A 155 14.90 3.34 -8.88
C LYS A 155 15.23 2.07 -8.14
N LYS A 156 14.59 1.83 -7.01
CA LYS A 156 14.64 0.55 -6.32
C LYS A 156 13.44 -0.29 -6.78
N ILE A 157 13.74 -1.41 -7.42
CA ILE A 157 12.77 -2.48 -7.64
C ILE A 157 12.64 -3.19 -6.30
N ALA A 158 11.56 -2.91 -5.58
CA ALA A 158 11.13 -3.82 -4.54
C ALA A 158 10.68 -5.12 -5.24
N SER A 159 11.21 -6.26 -4.80
CA SER A 159 10.75 -7.57 -5.24
C SER A 159 9.21 -7.60 -5.29
N LEU A 160 8.67 -8.18 -6.37
CA LEU A 160 7.24 -8.36 -6.68
C LEU A 160 6.36 -8.41 -5.42
N VAL A 161 5.70 -7.29 -5.10
CA VAL A 161 4.63 -7.26 -4.11
C VAL A 161 3.46 -6.45 -4.66
N GLN A 162 2.35 -7.17 -4.76
CA GLN A 162 0.95 -6.75 -4.75
C GLN A 162 0.36 -6.10 -6.01
N GLN A 163 -0.60 -6.86 -6.54
CA GLN A 163 -1.54 -6.55 -7.60
C GLN A 163 -2.57 -5.54 -7.09
N TRP A 164 -2.84 -4.49 -7.87
CA TRP A 164 -3.94 -3.56 -7.65
C TRP A 164 -4.82 -3.55 -8.90
N LYS A 165 -6.13 -3.45 -8.68
CA LYS A 165 -7.15 -3.47 -9.72
C LYS A 165 -7.75 -2.08 -9.85
N PHE A 166 -7.69 -1.51 -11.06
CA PHE A 166 -8.55 -0.39 -11.44
C PHE A 166 -9.70 -0.94 -12.27
N VAL A 167 -10.92 -0.57 -11.92
CA VAL A 167 -12.12 -0.82 -12.72
C VAL A 167 -12.45 0.47 -13.48
N LYS A 168 -12.81 0.35 -14.76
CA LYS A 168 -13.33 1.45 -15.59
C LYS A 168 -14.75 1.80 -15.19
#